data_AF-A0A7X1PGC6-F1
#
_entry.id   AF-A0A7X1PGC6-F1
#
_cell.length_a   1.000
_cell.length_b   1.000
_cell.length_c   1.000
_cell.angle_alpha   90.00
_cell.angle_beta   90.00
_cell.angle_gamma   90.00
#
_symmetry.space_group_name_H-M   'P 1'
#
loop_
_entity.id
_entity.type
_entity.pdbx_description
1 polymer ?
#
loop_
_entity_poly.entity_id
_entity_poly.type
_entity_poly.pdbx_seq_one_letter_code
_entity_poly.pdbx_strand_id
1 'polypeptide(L)'
;MDVIEWLAIVRYVHILSGIIWIGILYYFNLVQVPSFAQMEAAARSNAIQFLVPRALLWFRYAALSTVGFGILYIAITGIDSDGDYFDTNAFKSILVGGTLGIIMFLNVWGIIWPNQKKVIAAVTATVRDGTPPPPDQPKWARQAFLASRTNVALSIPMLFFMVASGHLSSIWN
;
A
#
# COMPACT_ATOMS: atom_id res chain seq x y z
N MET A 1 -2.01 -7.76 30.67
CA MET A 1 -1.09 -7.44 29.58
C MET A 1 -0.59 -6.04 29.83
N ASP A 2 0.71 -5.84 29.98
CA ASP A 2 1.29 -4.51 30.21
C ASP A 2 1.46 -3.75 28.89
N VAL A 3 1.93 -2.49 28.96
CA VAL A 3 2.08 -1.62 27.78
C VAL A 3 3.08 -2.21 26.78
N ILE A 4 4.14 -2.86 27.26
CA ILE A 4 5.20 -3.44 26.42
C ILE A 4 4.64 -4.61 25.60
N GLU A 5 3.94 -5.53 26.25
CA GLU A 5 3.27 -6.65 25.58
C GLU A 5 2.25 -6.15 24.55
N TRP A 6 1.54 -5.05 24.86
CA TRP A 6 0.57 -4.49 23.93
C TRP A 6 1.22 -3.88 22.69
N LEU A 7 2.28 -3.08 22.90
CA LEU A 7 3.09 -2.50 21.83
C LEU A 7 3.71 -3.57 20.91
N ALA A 8 4.09 -4.72 21.47
CA ALA A 8 4.62 -5.85 20.70
C ALA A 8 3.58 -6.39 19.70
N ILE A 9 2.32 -6.56 20.12
CA ILE A 9 1.24 -7.02 19.23
C ILE A 9 0.89 -5.95 18.19
N VAL A 10 0.77 -4.68 18.59
CA VAL A 10 0.50 -3.57 17.67
C VAL A 10 1.56 -3.52 16.58
N ARG A 11 2.84 -3.61 16.96
CA ARG A 11 3.97 -3.67 16.02
C ARG A 11 3.91 -4.90 15.13
N TYR A 12 3.58 -6.06 15.69
CA TYR A 12 3.46 -7.30 14.91
C TYR A 12 2.37 -7.19 13.84
N VAL A 13 1.18 -6.68 14.18
CA VAL A 13 0.08 -6.49 13.23
C VAL A 13 0.42 -5.42 12.19
N HIS A 14 1.10 -4.33 12.58
CA HIS A 14 1.62 -3.34 11.65
C HIS A 14 2.55 -3.97 10.61
N ILE A 15 3.54 -4.74 11.05
CA ILE A 15 4.53 -5.39 10.17
C ILE A 15 3.85 -6.40 9.25
N LEU A 16 3.00 -7.28 9.80
CA LEU A 16 2.28 -8.28 9.00
C LEU A 16 1.40 -7.64 7.93
N SER A 17 0.68 -6.57 8.29
CA SER A 17 -0.11 -5.79 7.33
C SER A 17 0.77 -5.13 6.28
N GLY A 18 1.94 -4.62 6.68
CA GLY A 18 2.92 -4.00 5.78
C GLY A 18 3.48 -4.98 4.75
N ILE A 19 3.77 -6.22 5.17
CA ILE A 19 4.19 -7.31 4.27
C ILE A 19 3.11 -7.57 3.21
N ILE A 20 1.84 -7.68 3.61
CA ILE A 20 0.73 -7.89 2.66
C ILE A 20 0.60 -6.70 1.71
N TRP A 21 0.64 -5.47 2.25
CA TRP A 21 0.48 -4.27 1.46
C TRP A 21 1.58 -4.12 0.40
N ILE A 22 2.84 -4.13 0.81
CA ILE A 22 3.98 -3.92 -0.09
C ILE A 22 4.22 -5.15 -0.97
N GLY A 23 3.98 -6.36 -0.45
CA GLY A 23 4.01 -7.58 -1.24
C GLY A 23 3.05 -7.54 -2.42
N ILE A 24 1.79 -7.14 -2.18
CA ILE A 24 0.80 -6.99 -3.26
C ILE A 24 1.15 -5.83 -4.20
N LEU A 25 1.72 -4.73 -3.70
CA LEU A 25 2.23 -3.64 -4.53
C LEU A 25 3.25 -4.15 -5.56
N TYR A 26 4.21 -4.96 -5.11
CA TYR A 26 5.22 -5.56 -5.97
C TYR A 26 4.64 -6.61 -6.90
N TYR A 27 3.71 -7.44 -6.42
CA TYR A 27 2.96 -8.34 -7.29
C TYR A 27 2.29 -7.59 -8.45
N PHE A 28 1.60 -6.47 -8.19
CA PHE A 28 0.95 -5.71 -9.26
C PHE A 28 1.95 -5.20 -10.32
N ASN A 29 3.08 -4.67 -9.89
CA ASN A 29 4.01 -3.99 -10.80
C ASN A 29 5.01 -4.93 -11.49
N LEU A 30 5.44 -5.99 -10.81
CA LEU A 30 6.49 -6.89 -11.27
C LEU A 30 5.92 -8.16 -11.91
N VAL A 31 4.72 -8.59 -11.50
CA VAL A 31 4.12 -9.86 -11.95
C VAL A 31 2.85 -9.60 -12.76
N GLN A 32 1.83 -8.97 -12.18
CA GLN A 32 0.52 -8.88 -12.81
C GLN A 32 0.55 -8.06 -14.11
N VAL A 33 1.14 -6.87 -14.10
CA VAL A 33 1.16 -5.98 -15.28
C VAL A 33 1.92 -6.62 -16.46
N PRO A 34 3.15 -7.14 -16.30
CA PRO A 34 3.85 -7.83 -17.39
C PRO A 34 3.12 -9.08 -17.90
N SER A 35 2.49 -9.85 -16.99
CA SER A 35 1.69 -11.01 -17.38
C SER A 35 0.48 -10.59 -18.20
N PHE A 36 -0.25 -9.56 -17.79
CA PHE A 36 -1.42 -9.07 -18.52
C PHE A 36 -1.08 -8.64 -19.93
N ALA A 37 0.09 -8.03 -20.16
CA ALA A 37 0.54 -7.63 -21.50
C ALA A 37 0.66 -8.82 -22.48
N GLN A 38 0.95 -10.02 -21.96
CA GLN A 38 1.12 -11.24 -22.75
C GLN A 38 -0.14 -12.10 -22.83
N MET A 39 -1.14 -11.83 -22.00
CA MET A 39 -2.41 -12.57 -22.01
C MET A 39 -3.29 -12.20 -23.19
N GLU A 40 -3.97 -13.20 -23.74
CA GLU A 40 -5.11 -13.01 -24.64
C GLU A 40 -6.23 -12.19 -23.97
N ALA A 41 -7.03 -11.49 -24.79
CA ALA A 41 -8.04 -10.57 -24.30
C ALA A 41 -9.08 -11.22 -23.36
N ALA A 42 -9.56 -12.42 -23.70
CA ALA A 42 -10.53 -13.14 -22.87
C ALA A 42 -9.96 -13.52 -21.50
N ALA A 43 -8.74 -14.07 -21.47
CA ALA A 43 -8.06 -14.46 -20.23
C ALA A 43 -7.77 -13.24 -19.35
N ARG A 44 -7.33 -12.12 -19.94
CA ARG A 44 -7.10 -10.86 -19.23
C ARG A 44 -8.38 -10.32 -18.61
N SER A 45 -9.47 -10.30 -19.36
CA SER A 45 -10.78 -9.84 -18.85
C SER A 45 -11.29 -10.70 -17.70
N ASN A 46 -11.08 -12.02 -17.76
CA ASN A 46 -11.42 -12.94 -16.67
C ASN A 46 -10.61 -12.61 -15.40
N ALA A 47 -9.30 -12.40 -15.53
CA ALA A 47 -8.46 -12.00 -14.40
C ALA A 47 -8.89 -10.64 -13.79
N ILE A 48 -9.27 -9.67 -14.63
CA ILE A 48 -9.78 -8.37 -14.17
C ILE A 48 -11.09 -8.50 -13.39
N GLN A 49 -11.95 -9.45 -13.74
CA GLN A 49 -13.24 -9.64 -13.05
C GLN A 49 -13.11 -10.37 -11.71
N PHE A 50 -12.17 -11.32 -11.59
CA PHE A 50 -12.13 -12.20 -10.42
C PHE A 50 -10.86 -12.09 -9.58
N LEU A 51 -9.69 -11.90 -10.20
CA LEU A 51 -8.42 -11.84 -9.49
C LEU A 51 -8.14 -10.42 -8.98
N VAL A 52 -8.24 -9.43 -9.87
CA VAL A 52 -7.88 -8.03 -9.56
C VAL A 52 -8.70 -7.45 -8.40
N PRO A 53 -10.03 -7.65 -8.29
CA PRO A 53 -10.80 -7.06 -7.20
C PRO A 53 -10.42 -7.65 -5.84
N ARG A 54 -10.08 -8.95 -5.78
CA ARG A 54 -9.62 -9.62 -4.55
C ARG A 54 -8.25 -9.11 -4.13
N ALA A 55 -7.30 -9.02 -5.08
CA ALA A 55 -5.98 -8.47 -4.80
C ALA A 55 -6.08 -7.01 -4.33
N LEU A 56 -6.93 -6.19 -4.96
CA LEU A 56 -7.14 -4.79 -4.56
C LEU A 56 -7.81 -4.67 -3.18
N LEU A 57 -8.71 -5.58 -2.81
CA LEU A 57 -9.32 -5.62 -1.48
C LEU A 57 -8.25 -5.81 -0.40
N TRP A 58 -7.39 -6.82 -0.56
CA TRP A 58 -6.29 -7.04 0.38
C TRP A 58 -5.32 -5.86 0.39
N PHE A 59 -4.93 -5.37 -0.79
CA PHE A 59 -4.01 -4.23 -0.93
C PHE A 59 -4.48 -2.99 -0.15
N ARG A 60 -5.74 -2.59 -0.32
CA ARG A 60 -6.26 -1.34 0.26
C ARG A 60 -6.51 -1.41 1.76
N TYR A 61 -6.99 -2.57 2.26
CA TYR A 61 -7.19 -2.75 3.70
C TYR A 61 -5.89 -3.09 4.44
N ALA A 62 -4.94 -3.78 3.81
CA ALA A 62 -3.60 -3.94 4.36
C ALA A 62 -2.88 -2.58 4.48
N ALA A 63 -3.06 -1.68 3.49
CA ALA A 63 -2.55 -0.30 3.58
C ALA A 63 -3.14 0.46 4.77
N LEU A 64 -4.47 0.41 4.93
CA LEU A 64 -5.17 1.03 6.07
C LEU A 64 -4.71 0.46 7.41
N SER A 65 -4.62 -0.86 7.51
CA SER A 65 -4.17 -1.57 8.70
C SER A 65 -2.74 -1.17 9.08
N THR A 66 -1.82 -1.18 8.10
CA THR A 66 -0.42 -0.79 8.31
C THR A 66 -0.32 0.63 8.85
N VAL A 67 -0.93 1.61 8.17
CA VAL A 67 -0.86 3.02 8.61
C VAL A 67 -1.55 3.20 9.95
N GLY A 68 -2.72 2.60 10.16
CA GLY A 68 -3.48 2.70 11.40
C GLY A 68 -2.71 2.17 12.61
N PHE A 69 -2.16 0.95 12.52
CA PHE A 69 -1.37 0.37 13.61
C PHE A 69 -0.02 1.09 13.79
N GLY A 70 0.55 1.69 12.73
CA GLY A 70 1.76 2.50 12.85
C GLY A 70 1.52 3.79 13.62
N ILE A 71 0.43 4.51 13.31
CA ILE A 71 0.02 5.70 14.07
C ILE A 71 -0.30 5.33 15.52
N LEU A 72 -1.02 4.22 15.74
CA LEU A 72 -1.33 3.75 17.09
C LEU A 72 -0.07 3.42 17.89
N TYR A 73 0.91 2.76 17.28
CA TYR A 73 2.20 2.46 17.90
C TYR A 73 2.92 3.75 18.33
N ILE A 74 2.99 4.75 17.44
CA ILE A 74 3.61 6.05 17.73
C ILE A 74 2.87 6.77 18.87
N ALA A 75 1.54 6.76 18.85
CA ALA A 75 0.73 7.43 19.87
C ALA A 75 0.92 6.81 21.25
N ILE A 76 0.86 5.48 21.36
CA ILE A 76 1.05 4.78 22.65
C ILE A 76 2.47 4.99 23.16
N THR A 77 3.49 4.84 22.30
CA THR A 77 4.89 5.01 22.70
C THR A 77 5.18 6.44 23.14
N GLY A 78 4.62 7.44 22.45
CA GLY A 78 4.79 8.85 22.82
C GLY A 78 4.11 9.22 24.13
N ILE A 79 2.94 8.63 24.45
CA ILE A 79 2.25 8.83 25.73
C ILE A 79 3.02 8.14 26.86
N ASP A 80 3.45 6.89 26.67
CA ASP A 80 4.17 6.10 27.68
C ASP A 80 5.54 6.69 28.03
N SER A 81 6.17 7.39 27.08
CA SER A 81 7.47 8.05 27.29
C SER A 81 7.37 9.52 27.72
N ASP A 82 6.19 10.01 28.12
CA ASP A 82 5.94 11.44 28.42
C ASP A 82 6.41 12.41 27.30
N GLY A 83 6.41 11.96 26.04
CA GLY A 83 6.84 12.71 24.86
C GLY A 83 8.31 12.53 24.44
N ASP A 84 9.19 11.98 25.29
CA ASP A 84 10.62 11.81 25.01
C ASP A 84 10.90 11.01 23.72
N TYR A 85 10.00 10.08 23.37
CA TYR A 85 10.08 9.30 22.14
C TYR A 85 10.23 10.17 20.88
N PHE A 86 9.61 11.36 20.85
CA PHE A 86 9.62 12.23 19.66
C PHE A 86 10.96 12.89 19.38
N ASP A 87 11.88 12.93 20.35
CA ASP A 87 13.24 13.43 20.15
C ASP A 87 14.23 12.35 19.72
N THR A 88 13.80 11.08 19.75
CA THR A 88 14.67 9.94 19.44
C THR A 88 15.03 9.84 17.95
N ASN A 89 16.23 9.34 17.66
CA ASN A 89 16.65 9.03 16.29
C ASN A 89 15.78 7.93 15.65
N ALA A 90 15.22 7.03 16.46
CA ALA A 90 14.26 6.03 15.98
C ALA A 90 13.00 6.70 15.43
N PHE A 91 12.45 7.68 16.16
CA PHE A 91 11.31 8.45 15.69
C PHE A 91 11.63 9.26 14.43
N LYS A 92 12.80 9.90 14.33
CA LYS A 92 13.22 10.62 13.10
C LYS A 92 13.20 9.71 11.86
N SER A 93 13.69 8.48 11.99
CA SER A 93 13.61 7.48 10.91
C SER A 93 12.16 7.10 10.59
N ILE A 94 11.34 6.83 11.62
CA ILE A 94 9.91 6.51 11.45
C ILE A 94 9.15 7.69 10.85
N LEU A 95 9.53 8.93 11.14
CA LEU A 95 8.90 10.12 10.59
C LEU A 95 9.12 10.17 9.08
N VAL A 96 10.35 10.00 8.61
CA VAL A 96 10.64 9.99 7.17
C VAL A 96 9.96 8.81 6.47
N GLY A 97 10.17 7.58 6.97
CA GLY A 97 9.54 6.39 6.38
C GLY A 97 8.01 6.46 6.45
N GLY A 98 7.47 6.84 7.59
CA GLY A 98 6.05 6.93 7.87
C GLY A 98 5.35 7.96 6.98
N THR A 99 5.94 9.15 6.78
CA THR A 99 5.39 10.15 5.86
C THR A 99 5.33 9.62 4.43
N LEU A 100 6.38 8.95 3.94
CA LEU A 100 6.35 8.30 2.62
C LEU A 100 5.27 7.22 2.55
N GLY A 101 5.12 6.41 3.60
CA GLY A 101 4.04 5.44 3.72
C GLY A 101 2.65 6.08 3.68
N ILE A 102 2.44 7.21 4.37
CA ILE A 102 1.17 7.96 4.35
C ILE A 102 0.88 8.50 2.95
N ILE A 103 1.86 9.09 2.27
CA ILE A 103 1.72 9.54 0.87
C ILE A 103 1.29 8.37 -0.03
N MET A 104 1.96 7.22 0.12
CA MET A 104 1.61 6.01 -0.62
C MET A 104 0.19 5.52 -0.30
N PHE A 105 -0.23 5.54 0.96
CA PHE A 105 -1.59 5.19 1.40
C PHE A 105 -2.63 6.11 0.77
N LEU A 106 -2.37 7.42 0.73
CA LEU A 106 -3.24 8.39 0.06
C LEU A 106 -3.32 8.12 -1.45
N ASN A 107 -2.22 7.73 -2.10
CA ASN A 107 -2.26 7.27 -3.49
C ASN A 107 -3.14 6.02 -3.68
N VAL A 108 -3.09 5.06 -2.75
CA VAL A 108 -3.93 3.84 -2.80
C VAL A 108 -5.41 4.20 -2.79
N TRP A 109 -5.84 4.99 -1.81
CA TRP A 109 -7.26 5.28 -1.60
C TRP A 109 -7.79 6.42 -2.50
N GLY A 110 -6.95 7.39 -2.83
CA GLY A 110 -7.32 8.57 -3.62
C GLY A 110 -7.18 8.41 -5.13
N ILE A 111 -6.22 7.62 -5.63
CA ILE A 111 -5.94 7.52 -7.07
C ILE A 111 -6.10 6.09 -7.59
N ILE A 112 -5.43 5.11 -6.96
CA ILE A 112 -5.39 3.74 -7.47
C ILE A 112 -6.80 3.12 -7.38
N TRP A 113 -7.41 3.13 -6.19
CA TRP A 113 -8.69 2.46 -5.97
C TRP A 113 -9.86 3.06 -6.79
N PRO A 114 -10.06 4.38 -6.85
CA PRO A 114 -11.15 4.96 -7.65
C PRO A 114 -11.02 4.64 -9.14
N ASN A 115 -9.81 4.70 -9.69
CA ASN A 115 -9.58 4.39 -11.10
C ASN A 115 -9.70 2.89 -11.39
N GLN A 116 -9.18 2.03 -10.53
CA GLN A 116 -9.33 0.57 -10.67
C GLN A 116 -10.80 0.14 -10.60
N LYS A 117 -11.61 0.74 -9.71
CA LYS A 117 -13.06 0.51 -9.69
C LYS A 117 -13.72 0.78 -11.04
N LYS A 118 -13.38 1.92 -11.67
CA LYS A 118 -13.93 2.29 -12.98
C LYS A 118 -13.48 1.33 -14.09
N VAL A 119 -12.20 0.93 -14.09
CA VAL A 119 -11.66 -0.04 -15.07
C VAL A 119 -12.35 -1.40 -14.92
N ILE A 120 -12.48 -1.91 -13.69
CA ILE A 120 -13.16 -3.18 -13.43
C ILE A 120 -14.62 -3.10 -13.87
N ALA A 121 -15.34 -2.04 -13.50
CA ALA A 121 -16.73 -1.86 -13.90
C ALA A 121 -16.90 -1.84 -15.43
N ALA A 122 -16.03 -1.13 -16.14
CA ALA A 122 -16.04 -1.09 -17.60
C ALA A 122 -15.79 -2.47 -18.22
N VAL A 123 -14.76 -3.20 -17.75
CA VAL A 123 -14.47 -4.56 -18.26
C VAL A 123 -15.61 -5.52 -17.98
N THR A 124 -16.20 -5.47 -16.78
CA THR A 124 -17.34 -6.31 -16.41
C THR A 124 -18.55 -6.03 -17.29
N ALA A 125 -18.87 -4.76 -17.56
CA ALA A 125 -19.99 -4.39 -18.43
C ALA A 125 -19.77 -4.85 -19.89
N THR A 126 -18.54 -4.72 -20.40
CA THR A 126 -18.21 -5.21 -21.75
C THR A 126 -18.36 -6.72 -21.86
N VAL A 127 -17.88 -7.49 -20.88
CA VAL A 127 -17.96 -8.95 -20.94
C VAL A 127 -19.37 -9.48 -20.67
N ARG A 128 -20.11 -8.90 -19.72
CA ARG A 128 -21.44 -9.39 -19.34
C ARG A 128 -22.51 -8.96 -20.35
N ASP A 129 -22.48 -7.70 -20.78
CA ASP A 129 -23.59 -7.06 -21.48
C ASP A 129 -23.22 -6.64 -22.92
N GLY A 130 -21.99 -6.91 -23.37
CA GLY A 130 -21.50 -6.46 -24.68
C GLY A 130 -21.35 -4.93 -24.78
N THR A 131 -21.40 -4.21 -23.65
CA THR A 131 -21.35 -2.75 -23.64
C THR A 131 -19.97 -2.26 -24.09
N PRO A 132 -19.87 -1.37 -25.09
CA PRO A 132 -18.59 -0.82 -25.52
C PRO A 132 -17.85 -0.15 -24.36
N PRO A 133 -16.53 -0.35 -24.21
CA PRO A 133 -15.76 0.29 -23.15
C PRO A 133 -15.79 1.82 -23.31
N PRO A 134 -15.90 2.58 -22.21
CA PRO A 134 -15.87 4.04 -22.26
C PRO A 134 -14.54 4.56 -22.85
N PRO A 135 -14.55 5.67 -23.63
CA PRO A 135 -13.33 6.26 -24.20
C PRO A 135 -12.26 6.62 -23.15
N ASP A 136 -12.68 6.94 -21.93
CA ASP A 136 -11.79 7.29 -20.82
C ASP A 136 -11.15 6.07 -20.10
N GLN A 137 -11.59 4.84 -20.40
CA GLN A 137 -11.09 3.64 -19.73
C GLN A 137 -9.55 3.51 -19.76
N PRO A 138 -8.86 3.74 -20.90
CA PRO A 138 -7.40 3.69 -20.94
C PRO A 138 -6.73 4.74 -20.06
N LYS A 139 -7.35 5.92 -19.91
CA LYS A 139 -6.84 7.00 -19.06
C LYS A 139 -6.88 6.60 -17.59
N TRP A 140 -7.99 6.02 -17.12
CA TRP A 140 -8.11 5.53 -15.74
C TRP A 140 -7.08 4.43 -15.45
N ALA A 141 -6.92 3.47 -16.38
CA ALA A 141 -5.92 2.42 -16.26
C ALA A 141 -4.49 2.97 -16.15
N ARG A 142 -4.15 3.94 -17.01
CA ARG A 142 -2.83 4.61 -16.97
C ARG A 142 -2.61 5.37 -15.67
N GLN A 143 -3.59 6.12 -15.17
CA GLN A 143 -3.48 6.84 -13.90
C GLN A 143 -3.26 5.90 -12.71
N ALA A 144 -4.03 4.81 -12.63
CA ALA A 144 -3.83 3.80 -11.59
C ALA A 144 -2.44 3.14 -11.69
N PHE A 145 -1.97 2.85 -12.91
CA PHE A 145 -0.66 2.27 -13.13
C PHE A 145 0.49 3.20 -12.71
N LEU A 146 0.46 4.46 -13.13
CA LEU A 146 1.49 5.43 -12.77
C LEU A 146 1.53 5.68 -11.26
N ALA A 147 0.37 5.82 -10.62
CA ALA A 147 0.31 5.96 -9.15
C ALA A 147 0.88 4.72 -8.44
N SER A 148 0.62 3.51 -8.96
CA SER A 148 1.19 2.27 -8.43
C SER A 148 2.73 2.22 -8.58
N ARG A 149 3.27 2.68 -9.72
CA ARG A 149 4.72 2.78 -9.94
C ARG A 149 5.37 3.82 -9.03
N THR A 150 4.72 4.95 -8.81
CA THR A 150 5.16 5.94 -7.80
C THR A 150 5.23 5.28 -6.43
N ASN A 151 4.21 4.52 -6.03
CA ASN A 151 4.25 3.80 -4.75
C ASN A 151 5.40 2.80 -4.68
N VAL A 152 5.73 2.09 -5.76
CA VAL A 152 6.92 1.20 -5.78
C VAL A 152 8.20 2.01 -5.54
N ALA A 153 8.39 3.12 -6.26
CA ALA A 153 9.58 3.95 -6.09
C ALA A 153 9.70 4.51 -4.67
N LEU A 154 8.60 5.00 -4.09
CA LEU A 154 8.56 5.51 -2.71
C LEU A 154 8.72 4.40 -1.66
N SER A 155 8.28 3.17 -1.95
CA SER A 155 8.38 2.05 -1.01
C SER A 155 9.83 1.71 -0.65
N ILE A 156 10.78 1.94 -1.55
CA ILE A 156 12.19 1.60 -1.36
C ILE A 156 12.81 2.44 -0.23
N PRO A 157 12.86 3.79 -0.33
CA PRO A 157 13.35 4.61 0.78
C PRO A 157 12.47 4.50 2.02
N MET A 158 11.15 4.32 1.85
CA MET A 158 10.25 4.11 2.99
C MET A 158 10.67 2.89 3.82
N LEU A 159 10.82 1.71 3.19
CA LEU A 159 11.22 0.48 3.86
C LEU A 159 12.61 0.60 4.49
N PHE A 160 13.54 1.26 3.80
CA PHE A 160 14.87 1.54 4.36
C PHE A 160 14.76 2.27 5.69
N PHE A 161 14.00 3.37 5.76
CA PHE A 161 13.83 4.14 7.00
C PHE A 161 13.05 3.40 8.08
N MET A 162 12.06 2.57 7.70
CA MET A 162 11.35 1.72 8.66
C MET A 162 12.30 0.72 9.34
N VAL A 163 13.18 0.07 8.57
CA VAL A 163 14.20 -0.84 9.13
C VAL A 163 15.27 -0.09 9.90
N ALA A 164 15.71 1.07 9.40
CA ALA A 164 16.74 1.88 10.04
C ALA A 164 16.33 2.35 11.45
N SER A 165 15.03 2.53 11.72
CA SER A 165 14.54 2.96 13.04
C SER A 165 15.00 2.07 14.20
N GLY A 166 15.14 0.75 13.97
CA GLY A 166 15.59 -0.20 14.99
C GLY A 166 17.05 -0.65 14.87
N HIS A 167 17.72 -0.36 13.76
CA HIS A 167 19.03 -0.94 13.43
C HIS A 167 20.13 0.07 13.06
N LEU A 168 19.75 1.30 12.69
CA LEU A 168 20.66 2.32 12.17
C LEU A 168 20.33 3.69 12.76
N SER A 169 20.25 3.78 14.09
CA SER A 169 20.00 5.04 14.80
C SER A 169 21.08 6.11 14.59
N SER A 170 22.26 5.71 14.10
CA SER A 170 23.40 6.60 13.84
C SER A 170 23.27 7.49 12.61
N ILE A 171 22.26 7.29 11.75
CA ILE A 171 22.07 8.11 10.54
C ILE A 171 21.69 9.58 10.83
N TRP A 172 21.35 9.88 12.09
CA TRP A 172 20.93 11.20 12.57
C TRP A 172 21.95 11.84 13.53
N ASN A 173 23.17 11.28 13.61
CA ASN A 173 24.27 11.72 14.47
C ASN A 173 25.39 12.37 13.68
#